data_AF-A0A095SN86-F1
#
_entry.id   AF-A0A095SN86-F1
#
_cell.length_a   1.000
_cell.length_b   1.000
_cell.length_c   1.000
_cell.angle_alpha   90.00
_cell.angle_beta   90.00
_cell.angle_gamma   90.00
#
_symmetry.space_group_name_H-M   'P 1'
#
loop_
_entity.id
_entity.type
_entity.pdbx_description
1 polymer ?
#
loop_
_entity_poly.entity_id
_entity_poly.type
_entity_poly.pdbx_seq_one_letter_code
_entity_poly.pdbx_strand_id
1 'polypeptide(L)'
;MKMLSENAKVVLLGLLLVALQGCSSLKESDYVPKSPETLSEWMVEGAMELRANGVKSKSNFYFKQIDENYELAILGDNPVGKPKAVIRGNIYEPESEMLDVIGGYEAEKVAQHFQSVMKASSLSYWVRGLPATADANVTQQGTNLAKKIEEDGWKIYFHDYMSVTGNYKLPAEIKFNGDKKELRLDLVRAETGYLTNPCGQNVSEADIAAANGDETAASDNAVQTLVPRDGSAPLPRWIDEANFCKQLLKIHDNELPDPRVGLYGPDSMMWRLSGMALPGSFGAGRALLLQVAHPWVTAGIDEHSVVRNDPLGRARRTFYHILSVTYGSMPQVMASANQVRDIHEEIEGQLPEKSGAFERGSEYRANEINAMIWVHATLWETIVHMYEEMEEPLTQQEKDRFYEETKLFAMLFGIPESALPADWNEFMEYNRAMWASPQLTVTPAAMQLKNDLFKAQSIWMIFPMWGQEIITSAELPPRIREQYDMKYGWWQKMNYGWMRAGAWTMGALLPKNMERQAVYHEAMARLEGKRLGGVNQFFIEAFFDKERLVN
;
A
#
# COMPACT_ATOMS: atom_id res chain seq x y z
N MET A 1 -18.33 21.35 12.13
CA MET A 1 -16.97 21.55 11.61
C MET A 1 -16.98 21.65 10.08
N LYS A 2 -17.90 22.44 9.50
CA LYS A 2 -17.92 22.82 8.08
C LYS A 2 -17.40 24.25 8.00
N MET A 3 -16.52 24.53 7.05
CA MET A 3 -15.66 25.72 6.90
C MET A 3 -14.33 25.67 7.66
N LEU A 4 -13.43 24.81 7.22
CA LEU A 4 -12.02 25.16 7.17
C LEU A 4 -11.71 25.44 5.69
N SER A 5 -11.09 26.59 5.40
CA SER A 5 -10.70 26.96 4.04
C SER A 5 -9.69 25.95 3.48
N GLU A 6 -9.52 25.87 2.16
CA GLU A 6 -8.50 25.00 1.55
C GLU A 6 -7.11 25.21 2.15
N ASN A 7 -6.78 26.45 2.53
CA ASN A 7 -5.53 26.79 3.21
C ASN A 7 -5.40 26.14 4.59
N ALA A 8 -6.49 25.91 5.31
CA ALA A 8 -6.47 25.22 6.60
C ALA A 8 -6.37 23.69 6.48
N LYS A 9 -6.82 23.11 5.34
CA LYS A 9 -6.53 21.71 5.00
C LYS A 9 -5.02 21.50 4.83
N VAL A 10 -4.34 22.44 4.16
CA VAL A 10 -2.87 22.42 3.96
C VAL A 10 -2.09 22.57 5.28
N VAL A 11 -2.61 23.34 6.25
CA VAL A 11 -1.93 23.60 7.53
C VAL A 11 -2.04 22.42 8.52
N LEU A 12 -3.16 21.70 8.57
CA LEU A 12 -3.26 20.45 9.35
C LEU A 12 -2.46 19.31 8.72
N LEU A 13 -2.27 19.33 7.39
CA LEU A 13 -1.39 18.43 6.66
C LEU A 13 0.10 18.64 7.01
N GLY A 14 0.51 19.86 7.35
CA GLY A 14 1.94 20.23 7.48
C GLY A 14 2.72 19.60 8.64
N LEU A 15 2.07 18.90 9.58
CA LEU A 15 2.72 18.29 10.75
C LEU A 15 2.98 16.78 10.61
N LEU A 16 2.47 16.15 9.55
CA LEU A 16 2.55 14.70 9.29
C LEU A 16 3.30 14.35 8.00
N LEU A 17 3.90 15.34 7.33
CA LEU A 17 4.29 15.23 5.93
C LEU A 17 5.73 15.61 5.67
N VAL A 18 6.57 14.60 5.59
CA VAL A 18 7.87 14.64 4.90
C VAL A 18 8.05 13.24 4.30
N ALA A 19 7.80 13.09 3.00
CA ALA A 19 8.78 12.90 1.92
C ALA A 19 9.62 11.62 2.02
N LEU A 20 9.03 10.49 1.64
CA LEU A 20 9.77 9.44 0.93
C LEU A 20 9.70 9.74 -0.56
N GLN A 21 10.84 9.67 -1.23
CA GLN A 21 10.97 10.02 -2.64
C GLN A 21 11.22 8.77 -3.51
N GLY A 22 10.24 7.87 -3.66
CA GLY A 22 10.24 6.79 -4.69
C GLY A 22 9.52 7.17 -6.00
N CYS A 23 10.15 6.99 -7.16
CA CYS A 23 9.66 7.46 -8.47
C CYS A 23 8.18 7.10 -8.71
N SER A 24 7.36 8.06 -9.16
CA SER A 24 5.97 7.76 -9.53
C SER A 24 5.41 8.77 -10.53
N SER A 25 5.39 8.36 -11.80
CA SER A 25 4.21 8.52 -12.65
C SER A 25 3.21 7.41 -12.26
N LEU A 26 1.90 7.68 -12.25
CA LEU A 26 0.90 6.61 -12.12
C LEU A 26 0.77 5.97 -13.49
N LYS A 27 1.53 4.91 -13.77
CA LYS A 27 1.18 3.98 -14.84
C LYS A 27 0.13 3.01 -14.28
N GLU A 28 -0.95 2.80 -15.01
CA GLU A 28 -1.92 1.75 -14.68
C GLU A 28 -1.27 0.39 -14.98
N SER A 29 -1.24 -0.50 -13.99
CA SER A 29 -0.72 -1.86 -14.19
C SER A 29 -1.63 -2.62 -15.14
N ASP A 30 -1.07 -3.36 -16.10
CA ASP A 30 -1.86 -4.15 -17.07
C ASP A 30 -2.63 -5.30 -16.40
N TYR A 31 -2.27 -5.67 -15.16
CA TYR A 31 -2.98 -6.68 -14.37
C TYR A 31 -4.28 -6.14 -13.76
N VAL A 32 -4.34 -4.83 -13.48
CA VAL A 32 -5.59 -4.21 -13.03
C VAL A 32 -6.40 -3.89 -14.29
N PRO A 33 -7.66 -4.33 -14.39
CA PRO A 33 -8.46 -4.11 -15.60
C PRO A 33 -8.55 -2.62 -15.96
N LYS A 34 -9.11 -2.25 -17.13
CA LYS A 34 -9.26 -0.83 -17.57
C LYS A 34 -10.69 -0.26 -17.46
N SER A 35 -11.67 -1.12 -17.27
CA SER A 35 -13.07 -0.77 -17.02
C SER A 35 -13.75 -1.79 -16.08
N PRO A 36 -14.85 -1.43 -15.38
CA PRO A 36 -15.64 -2.38 -14.60
C PRO A 36 -16.10 -3.62 -15.40
N GLU A 37 -16.32 -3.46 -16.70
CA GLU A 37 -16.71 -4.50 -17.65
C GLU A 37 -15.60 -5.54 -17.87
N THR A 38 -14.35 -5.11 -17.79
CA THR A 38 -13.16 -5.94 -17.99
C THR A 38 -12.66 -6.65 -16.73
N LEU A 39 -13.36 -6.48 -15.59
CA LEU A 39 -13.02 -7.19 -14.35
C LEU A 39 -13.28 -8.69 -14.49
N SER A 40 -12.22 -9.48 -14.68
CA SER A 40 -12.26 -10.95 -14.64
C SER A 40 -12.29 -11.48 -13.22
N GLU A 41 -11.60 -10.82 -12.30
CA GLU A 41 -11.51 -11.23 -10.91
C GLU A 41 -11.80 -10.05 -9.99
N TRP A 42 -12.80 -10.20 -9.12
CA TRP A 42 -13.20 -9.15 -8.19
C TRP A 42 -14.07 -9.68 -7.05
N MET A 43 -14.17 -8.90 -5.99
CA MET A 43 -15.10 -9.18 -4.89
C MET A 43 -15.65 -7.90 -4.28
N VAL A 44 -16.83 -8.00 -3.68
CA VAL A 44 -17.44 -6.97 -2.84
C VAL A 44 -17.95 -7.59 -1.56
N GLU A 45 -17.96 -6.81 -0.49
CA GLU A 45 -18.43 -7.25 0.82
C GLU A 45 -19.32 -6.19 1.44
N GLY A 46 -20.32 -6.61 2.21
CA GLY A 46 -21.24 -5.67 2.83
C GLY A 46 -22.36 -6.31 3.60
N ALA A 47 -23.36 -5.50 3.91
CA ALA A 47 -24.63 -5.95 4.46
C ALA A 47 -25.72 -5.91 3.40
N MET A 48 -26.63 -6.88 3.45
CA MET A 48 -27.83 -6.88 2.64
C MET A 48 -29.11 -6.98 3.48
N GLU A 49 -30.15 -6.29 3.01
CA GLU A 49 -31.51 -6.40 3.53
C GLU A 49 -32.46 -6.65 2.34
N LEU A 50 -33.10 -7.82 2.32
CA LEU A 50 -34.08 -8.23 1.31
C LEU A 50 -35.47 -8.27 1.94
N ARG A 51 -36.45 -7.66 1.26
CA ARG A 51 -37.88 -7.72 1.58
C ARG A 51 -38.63 -8.16 0.35
N ALA A 52 -39.26 -9.33 0.39
CA ALA A 52 -40.11 -9.82 -0.68
C ALA A 52 -41.07 -10.87 -0.11
N ASN A 53 -42.20 -11.11 -0.78
CA ASN A 53 -43.13 -12.18 -0.42
C ASN A 53 -43.60 -12.15 1.06
N GLY A 54 -43.63 -10.95 1.68
CA GLY A 54 -43.97 -10.77 3.10
C GLY A 54 -42.86 -11.16 4.10
N VAL A 55 -41.69 -11.58 3.62
CA VAL A 55 -40.54 -11.99 4.42
C VAL A 55 -39.46 -10.91 4.38
N LYS A 56 -38.76 -10.72 5.49
CA LYS A 56 -37.58 -9.88 5.60
C LYS A 56 -36.37 -10.73 5.96
N SER A 57 -35.34 -10.69 5.13
CA SER A 57 -34.06 -11.36 5.36
C SER A 57 -32.93 -10.35 5.47
N LYS A 58 -31.98 -10.62 6.36
CA LYS A 58 -30.80 -9.81 6.58
C LYS A 58 -29.59 -10.70 6.71
N SER A 59 -28.47 -10.26 6.15
CA SER A 59 -27.19 -10.92 6.36
C SER A 59 -26.05 -9.99 5.95
N ASN A 60 -24.89 -10.15 6.56
CA ASN A 60 -23.64 -9.77 5.91
C ASN A 60 -23.31 -10.78 4.80
N PHE A 61 -22.62 -10.33 3.77
CA PHE A 61 -22.31 -11.12 2.60
C PHE A 61 -20.99 -10.71 1.98
N TYR A 62 -20.45 -11.61 1.16
CA TYR A 62 -19.55 -11.22 0.09
C TYR A 62 -20.03 -11.82 -1.22
N PHE A 63 -19.80 -11.10 -2.30
CA PHE A 63 -19.94 -11.60 -3.66
C PHE A 63 -18.54 -11.61 -4.27
N LYS A 64 -18.08 -12.77 -4.72
CA LYS A 64 -16.77 -12.95 -5.36
C LYS A 64 -16.98 -13.55 -6.73
N GLN A 65 -16.28 -13.03 -7.72
CA GLN A 65 -16.26 -13.58 -9.06
C GLN A 65 -14.81 -13.76 -9.52
N ILE A 66 -14.55 -14.93 -10.09
CA ILE A 66 -13.30 -15.30 -10.74
C ILE A 66 -13.68 -15.85 -12.11
N ASP A 67 -13.26 -15.14 -13.14
CA ASP A 67 -13.65 -15.33 -14.53
C ASP A 67 -15.18 -15.40 -14.68
N GLU A 68 -15.71 -16.49 -15.23
CA GLU A 68 -17.14 -16.70 -15.37
C GLU A 68 -17.84 -17.25 -14.13
N ASN A 69 -17.10 -17.68 -13.10
CA ASN A 69 -17.65 -18.32 -11.91
C ASN A 69 -17.81 -17.33 -10.76
N TYR A 70 -18.92 -17.41 -10.05
CA TYR A 70 -19.18 -16.56 -8.88
C TYR A 70 -19.65 -17.33 -7.67
N GLU A 71 -19.45 -16.73 -6.50
CA GLU A 71 -20.05 -17.14 -5.25
C GLU A 71 -20.66 -15.95 -4.50
N LEU A 72 -21.92 -16.10 -4.08
CA LEU A 72 -22.59 -15.22 -3.12
C LEU A 72 -22.62 -15.94 -1.77
N ALA A 73 -21.82 -15.45 -0.84
CA ALA A 73 -21.65 -16.03 0.47
C ALA A 73 -22.47 -15.31 1.54
N ILE A 74 -23.15 -16.07 2.40
CA ILE A 74 -24.01 -15.60 3.47
C ILE A 74 -23.29 -15.80 4.81
N LEU A 75 -23.03 -14.71 5.55
CA LEU A 75 -22.28 -14.73 6.81
C LEU A 75 -23.17 -14.69 8.07
N GLY A 76 -24.42 -14.22 7.93
CA GLY A 76 -25.31 -13.89 9.04
C GLY A 76 -24.96 -12.55 9.70
N ASP A 77 -25.06 -12.46 11.02
CA ASP A 77 -24.85 -11.21 11.77
C ASP A 77 -23.39 -10.75 11.86
N ASN A 78 -22.43 -11.65 11.61
CA ASN A 78 -21.01 -11.33 11.63
C ASN A 78 -20.59 -10.72 10.29
N PRO A 79 -19.98 -9.52 10.28
CA PRO A 79 -19.55 -8.86 9.04
C PRO A 79 -18.30 -9.50 8.42
N VAL A 80 -17.58 -10.31 9.20
CA VAL A 80 -16.36 -11.01 8.79
C VAL A 80 -16.41 -12.44 9.34
N GLY A 81 -15.92 -13.39 8.56
CA GLY A 81 -15.76 -14.78 8.97
C GLY A 81 -16.11 -15.79 7.89
N LYS A 82 -16.14 -17.06 8.27
CA LYS A 82 -16.49 -18.15 7.35
C LYS A 82 -17.96 -18.08 6.95
N PRO A 83 -18.29 -18.38 5.68
CA PRO A 83 -19.67 -18.42 5.23
C PRO A 83 -20.46 -19.56 5.87
N LYS A 84 -21.75 -19.31 6.03
CA LYS A 84 -22.75 -20.23 6.60
C LYS A 84 -23.60 -20.89 5.52
N ALA A 85 -23.79 -20.21 4.40
CA ALA A 85 -24.36 -20.73 3.17
C ALA A 85 -23.71 -20.00 1.99
N VAL A 86 -23.61 -20.67 0.84
CA VAL A 86 -23.02 -20.07 -0.37
C VAL A 86 -23.81 -20.48 -1.60
N ILE A 87 -24.21 -19.49 -2.40
CA ILE A 87 -24.78 -19.71 -3.73
C ILE A 87 -23.64 -19.64 -4.74
N ARG A 88 -23.44 -20.69 -5.52
CA ARG A 88 -22.42 -20.78 -6.58
C ARG A 88 -23.07 -20.87 -7.94
N GLY A 89 -22.45 -20.26 -8.94
CA GLY A 89 -22.93 -20.33 -10.31
C GLY A 89 -21.91 -19.83 -11.33
N ASN A 90 -22.35 -19.85 -12.59
CA ASN A 90 -21.61 -19.36 -13.73
C ASN A 90 -22.43 -18.28 -14.43
N ILE A 91 -21.81 -17.15 -14.79
CA ILE A 91 -22.52 -16.00 -15.38
C ILE A 91 -23.19 -16.33 -16.72
N TYR A 92 -22.72 -17.34 -17.44
CA TYR A 92 -23.31 -17.82 -18.70
C TYR A 92 -24.35 -18.93 -18.50
N GLU A 93 -24.43 -19.51 -17.30
CA GLU A 93 -25.39 -20.58 -16.94
C GLU A 93 -26.21 -20.20 -15.69
N PRO A 94 -26.98 -19.10 -15.72
CA PRO A 94 -27.68 -18.58 -14.54
C PRO A 94 -28.78 -19.51 -13.98
N GLU A 95 -29.19 -20.52 -14.76
CA GLU A 95 -30.15 -21.53 -14.31
C GLU A 95 -29.52 -22.68 -13.51
N SER A 96 -28.19 -22.79 -13.51
CA SER A 96 -27.43 -23.87 -12.87
C SER A 96 -26.92 -23.53 -11.48
N GLU A 97 -27.50 -22.52 -10.79
CA GLU A 97 -27.05 -22.12 -9.46
C GLU A 97 -27.21 -23.23 -8.42
N MET A 98 -26.17 -23.45 -7.62
CA MET A 98 -26.18 -24.40 -6.51
C MET A 98 -26.10 -23.67 -5.17
N LEU A 99 -26.84 -24.19 -4.18
CA LEU A 99 -26.78 -23.69 -2.80
C LEU A 99 -26.07 -24.72 -1.92
N ASP A 100 -24.89 -24.35 -1.43
CA ASP A 100 -24.13 -25.12 -0.46
C ASP A 100 -24.41 -24.60 0.96
N VAL A 101 -25.02 -25.45 1.80
CA VAL A 101 -25.30 -25.14 3.20
C VAL A 101 -24.16 -25.65 4.08
N ILE A 102 -23.41 -24.73 4.67
CA ILE A 102 -22.22 -25.05 5.48
C ILE A 102 -22.60 -25.16 6.96
N GLY A 103 -23.41 -24.22 7.47
CA GLY A 103 -23.87 -24.25 8.85
C GLY A 103 -24.75 -23.06 9.25
N GLY A 104 -25.96 -23.35 9.72
CA GLY A 104 -26.88 -22.36 10.28
C GLY A 104 -28.18 -22.24 9.49
N TYR A 105 -29.27 -22.72 10.09
CA TYR A 105 -30.62 -22.70 9.53
C TYR A 105 -31.06 -21.32 9.03
N GLU A 106 -30.65 -20.25 9.72
CA GLU A 106 -30.99 -18.89 9.32
C GLU A 106 -30.26 -18.43 8.04
N ALA A 107 -29.01 -18.86 7.82
CA ALA A 107 -28.27 -18.51 6.61
C ALA A 107 -28.82 -19.22 5.37
N GLU A 108 -29.22 -20.49 5.52
CA GLU A 108 -29.92 -21.26 4.49
C GLU A 108 -31.22 -20.56 4.08
N LYS A 109 -32.04 -20.13 5.05
CA LYS A 109 -33.27 -19.37 4.76
C LYS A 109 -33.01 -18.08 4.01
N VAL A 110 -31.96 -17.34 4.39
CA VAL A 110 -31.58 -16.11 3.68
C VAL A 110 -31.22 -16.42 2.22
N ALA A 111 -30.41 -17.46 1.99
CA ALA A 111 -30.01 -17.87 0.63
C ALA A 111 -31.21 -18.33 -0.21
N GLN A 112 -32.08 -19.19 0.35
CA GLN A 112 -33.31 -19.66 -0.32
C GLN A 112 -34.28 -18.51 -0.62
N HIS A 113 -34.45 -17.58 0.33
CA HIS A 113 -35.27 -16.40 0.12
C HIS A 113 -34.69 -15.53 -1.01
N PHE A 114 -33.37 -15.34 -1.05
CA PHE A 114 -32.70 -14.63 -2.14
C PHE A 114 -32.98 -15.29 -3.50
N GLN A 115 -32.73 -16.60 -3.63
CA GLN A 115 -32.95 -17.35 -4.88
C GLN A 115 -34.43 -17.38 -5.32
N SER A 116 -35.37 -17.24 -4.37
CA SER A 116 -36.81 -17.14 -4.70
C SER A 116 -37.20 -15.80 -5.37
N VAL A 117 -36.33 -14.79 -5.28
CA VAL A 117 -36.60 -13.42 -5.76
C VAL A 117 -35.78 -13.09 -7.01
N MET A 118 -34.53 -13.56 -7.07
CA MET A 118 -33.60 -13.28 -8.17
C MET A 118 -32.45 -14.30 -8.22
N LYS A 119 -31.76 -14.33 -9.36
CA LYS A 119 -30.50 -15.06 -9.53
C LYS A 119 -29.34 -14.21 -9.00
N ALA A 120 -28.35 -14.84 -8.38
CA ALA A 120 -27.13 -14.18 -7.93
C ALA A 120 -26.24 -13.75 -9.12
N SER A 121 -26.36 -14.39 -10.29
CA SER A 121 -25.67 -13.96 -11.51
C SER A 121 -25.94 -12.49 -11.88
N SER A 122 -27.15 -11.98 -11.65
CA SER A 122 -27.47 -10.56 -11.90
C SER A 122 -26.64 -9.61 -11.05
N LEU A 123 -26.23 -10.03 -9.83
CA LEU A 123 -25.34 -9.22 -9.00
C LEU A 123 -23.95 -9.05 -9.61
N SER A 124 -23.51 -9.98 -10.47
CA SER A 124 -22.26 -9.82 -11.23
C SER A 124 -22.21 -8.48 -11.96
N TYR A 125 -23.35 -8.01 -12.48
CA TYR A 125 -23.44 -6.76 -13.24
C TYR A 125 -23.82 -5.60 -12.33
N TRP A 126 -24.89 -5.75 -11.54
CA TRP A 126 -25.48 -4.66 -10.80
C TRP A 126 -24.55 -4.07 -9.74
N VAL A 127 -23.77 -4.87 -9.03
CA VAL A 127 -22.85 -4.33 -8.00
C VAL A 127 -21.71 -3.52 -8.59
N ARG A 128 -21.41 -3.71 -9.89
CA ARG A 128 -20.46 -2.90 -10.66
C ARG A 128 -21.10 -1.68 -11.33
N GLY A 129 -22.41 -1.50 -11.18
CA GLY A 129 -23.17 -0.44 -11.86
C GLY A 129 -23.37 -0.73 -13.36
N LEU A 130 -23.34 -2.00 -13.76
CA LEU A 130 -23.53 -2.43 -15.14
C LEU A 130 -24.92 -3.05 -15.32
N PRO A 131 -25.55 -2.90 -16.50
CA PRO A 131 -26.78 -3.63 -16.82
C PRO A 131 -26.48 -5.11 -17.05
N ALA A 132 -27.38 -6.00 -16.63
CA ALA A 132 -27.26 -7.44 -16.88
C ALA A 132 -27.89 -7.86 -18.22
N THR A 133 -28.75 -7.02 -18.79
CA THR A 133 -29.47 -7.30 -20.04
C THR A 133 -29.30 -6.18 -21.08
N ALA A 134 -29.51 -6.52 -22.35
CA ALA A 134 -29.35 -5.57 -23.46
C ALA A 134 -30.48 -4.52 -23.56
N ASP A 135 -31.64 -4.80 -22.95
CA ASP A 135 -32.83 -3.95 -22.95
C ASP A 135 -32.92 -3.01 -21.73
N ALA A 136 -31.89 -3.02 -20.89
CA ALA A 136 -31.80 -2.19 -19.70
C ALA A 136 -31.82 -0.69 -20.02
N ASN A 137 -32.55 0.08 -19.20
CA ASN A 137 -32.52 1.54 -19.26
C ASN A 137 -31.56 2.11 -18.20
N VAL A 138 -30.42 2.65 -18.66
CA VAL A 138 -29.36 3.18 -17.79
C VAL A 138 -29.39 4.71 -17.80
N THR A 139 -29.50 5.31 -16.61
CA THR A 139 -29.26 6.73 -16.40
C THR A 139 -27.90 6.92 -15.71
N GLN A 140 -27.06 7.79 -16.25
CA GLN A 140 -25.73 8.08 -15.69
C GLN A 140 -25.72 9.33 -14.78
N GLN A 141 -24.70 9.44 -13.95
CA GLN A 141 -24.31 10.64 -13.20
C GLN A 141 -22.84 10.95 -13.46
N GLY A 142 -22.53 12.24 -13.65
CA GLY A 142 -21.18 12.65 -14.02
C GLY A 142 -20.78 12.11 -15.40
N THR A 143 -19.51 11.75 -15.55
CA THR A 143 -18.95 11.34 -16.84
C THR A 143 -19.26 9.89 -17.21
N ASN A 144 -19.24 8.94 -16.26
CA ASN A 144 -19.37 7.50 -16.57
C ASN A 144 -19.96 6.63 -15.42
N LEU A 145 -20.58 7.20 -14.39
CA LEU A 145 -21.11 6.40 -13.27
C LEU A 145 -22.60 6.14 -13.44
N ALA A 146 -23.06 4.93 -13.17
CA ALA A 146 -24.49 4.66 -13.11
C ALA A 146 -25.15 5.50 -12.00
N LYS A 147 -26.29 6.10 -12.30
CA LYS A 147 -27.17 6.72 -11.30
C LYS A 147 -28.35 5.81 -11.02
N LYS A 148 -28.88 5.21 -12.09
CA LYS A 148 -30.05 4.35 -12.06
C LYS A 148 -29.99 3.33 -13.20
N ILE A 149 -30.41 2.10 -12.94
CA ILE A 149 -30.67 1.08 -13.95
C ILE A 149 -32.11 0.58 -13.77
N GLU A 150 -32.83 0.40 -14.87
CA GLU A 150 -34.15 -0.23 -14.90
C GLU A 150 -34.13 -1.45 -15.82
N GLU A 151 -34.26 -2.65 -15.25
CA GLU A 151 -34.27 -3.94 -15.95
C GLU A 151 -34.88 -5.03 -15.05
N ASP A 152 -35.37 -6.14 -15.62
CA ASP A 152 -35.91 -7.31 -14.89
C ASP A 152 -36.92 -7.00 -13.76
N GLY A 153 -37.74 -5.95 -13.98
CA GLY A 153 -38.73 -5.49 -13.01
C GLY A 153 -38.14 -4.79 -11.78
N TRP A 154 -36.87 -4.39 -11.83
CA TRP A 154 -36.16 -3.62 -10.83
C TRP A 154 -35.90 -2.18 -11.28
N LYS A 155 -35.96 -1.27 -10.32
CA LYS A 155 -35.38 0.08 -10.39
C LYS A 155 -34.25 0.15 -9.40
N ILE A 156 -33.03 0.18 -9.90
CA ILE A 156 -31.79 0.09 -9.14
C ILE A 156 -31.18 1.49 -9.06
N TYR A 157 -30.89 1.97 -7.84
CA TYR A 157 -30.32 3.28 -7.59
C TYR A 157 -28.93 3.13 -6.95
N PHE A 158 -27.97 3.89 -7.45
CA PHE A 158 -26.57 3.82 -7.03
C PHE A 158 -26.16 5.11 -6.32
N HIS A 159 -25.58 4.97 -5.13
CA HIS A 159 -25.15 6.07 -4.29
C HIS A 159 -23.78 5.78 -3.68
N ASP A 160 -23.16 6.84 -3.16
CA ASP A 160 -21.98 6.76 -2.30
C ASP A 160 -20.83 5.96 -2.93
N TYR A 161 -20.34 6.40 -4.08
CA TYR A 161 -19.33 5.65 -4.84
C TYR A 161 -17.96 5.66 -4.14
N MET A 162 -17.47 4.47 -3.77
CA MET A 162 -16.14 4.27 -3.18
C MET A 162 -15.08 4.09 -4.26
N SER A 163 -13.85 4.59 -4.02
CA SER A 163 -12.72 4.37 -4.92
C SER A 163 -12.00 3.07 -4.57
N VAL A 164 -11.66 2.25 -5.56
CA VAL A 164 -10.94 0.98 -5.39
C VAL A 164 -9.66 0.93 -6.24
N THR A 165 -8.86 -0.11 -6.07
CA THR A 165 -7.61 -0.34 -6.83
C THR A 165 -7.85 -0.21 -8.33
N GLY A 166 -6.99 0.54 -9.03
CA GLY A 166 -7.18 0.91 -10.45
C GLY A 166 -7.95 2.20 -10.69
N ASN A 167 -8.16 3.03 -9.65
CA ASN A 167 -8.93 4.28 -9.71
C ASN A 167 -10.40 4.11 -10.14
N TYR A 168 -10.93 2.89 -10.01
CA TYR A 168 -12.34 2.61 -10.20
C TYR A 168 -13.20 3.21 -9.11
N LYS A 169 -14.46 3.44 -9.46
CA LYS A 169 -15.49 3.79 -8.50
C LYS A 169 -16.59 2.75 -8.52
N LEU A 170 -16.78 2.06 -7.40
CA LEU A 170 -17.88 1.12 -7.21
C LEU A 170 -18.95 1.74 -6.28
N PRO A 171 -20.25 1.50 -6.52
CA PRO A 171 -21.30 1.98 -5.64
C PRO A 171 -21.15 1.40 -4.23
N ALA A 172 -21.15 2.21 -3.18
CA ALA A 172 -21.14 1.69 -1.80
C ALA A 172 -22.55 1.52 -1.22
N GLU A 173 -23.57 2.19 -1.77
CA GLU A 173 -24.97 1.96 -1.40
C GLU A 173 -25.78 1.70 -2.67
N ILE A 174 -26.49 0.57 -2.70
CA ILE A 174 -27.33 0.16 -3.83
C ILE A 174 -28.73 -0.16 -3.32
N LYS A 175 -29.73 0.45 -3.95
CA LYS A 175 -31.15 0.28 -3.60
C LYS A 175 -31.92 -0.24 -4.79
N PHE A 176 -32.53 -1.41 -4.64
CA PHE A 176 -33.33 -2.08 -5.64
C PHE A 176 -34.80 -1.99 -5.22
N ASN A 177 -35.65 -1.45 -6.09
CA ASN A 177 -37.09 -1.34 -5.88
C ASN A 177 -37.84 -2.05 -7.01
N GLY A 178 -38.69 -3.01 -6.66
CA GLY A 178 -39.59 -3.71 -7.59
C GLY A 178 -41.02 -3.79 -7.06
N ASP A 179 -41.91 -4.49 -7.76
CA ASP A 179 -43.29 -4.69 -7.28
C ASP A 179 -43.30 -5.59 -6.04
N LYS A 180 -43.66 -5.02 -4.88
CA LYS A 180 -43.69 -5.67 -3.55
C LYS A 180 -42.37 -6.34 -3.15
N LYS A 181 -41.25 -5.91 -3.74
CA LYS A 181 -39.90 -6.40 -3.43
C LYS A 181 -38.89 -5.25 -3.34
N GLU A 182 -38.01 -5.31 -2.36
CA GLU A 182 -36.94 -4.35 -2.12
C GLU A 182 -35.66 -5.09 -1.72
N LEU A 183 -34.52 -4.69 -2.27
CA LEU A 183 -33.20 -5.13 -1.81
C LEU A 183 -32.34 -3.89 -1.55
N ARG A 184 -31.61 -3.91 -0.45
CA ARG A 184 -30.61 -2.90 -0.12
C ARG A 184 -29.27 -3.59 0.09
N LEU A 185 -28.22 -3.07 -0.56
CA LEU A 185 -26.84 -3.47 -0.35
C LEU A 185 -26.05 -2.26 0.18
N ASP A 186 -25.43 -2.43 1.34
CA ASP A 186 -24.50 -1.45 1.93
C ASP A 186 -23.09 -2.07 1.91
N LEU A 187 -22.31 -1.75 0.88
CA LEU A 187 -20.99 -2.32 0.65
C LEU A 187 -19.94 -1.62 1.52
N VAL A 188 -19.07 -2.38 2.17
CA VAL A 188 -18.03 -1.85 3.07
C VAL A 188 -16.62 -1.98 2.50
N ARG A 189 -16.42 -2.94 1.58
CA ARG A 189 -15.13 -3.27 0.98
C ARG A 189 -15.31 -3.83 -0.44
N ALA A 190 -14.33 -3.61 -1.29
CA ALA A 190 -14.26 -4.21 -2.62
C ALA A 190 -12.82 -4.39 -3.11
N GLU A 191 -12.57 -5.42 -3.91
CA GLU A 191 -11.27 -5.73 -4.54
C GLU A 191 -11.49 -6.02 -6.02
N THR A 192 -10.51 -5.66 -6.87
CA THR A 192 -10.62 -5.68 -8.34
C THR A 192 -9.56 -6.52 -9.04
N GLY A 193 -8.88 -7.40 -8.31
CA GLY A 193 -7.91 -8.37 -8.86
C GLY A 193 -7.07 -9.00 -7.75
N TYR A 194 -6.14 -9.89 -8.11
CA TYR A 194 -5.18 -10.56 -7.22
C TYR A 194 -5.86 -11.41 -6.12
N LEU A 195 -6.98 -12.07 -6.45
CA LEU A 195 -7.69 -13.01 -5.59
C LEU A 195 -7.28 -14.48 -5.82
N THR A 196 -6.57 -14.79 -6.91
CA THR A 196 -6.14 -16.15 -7.30
C THR A 196 -4.66 -16.26 -7.57
N ASN A 197 -4.05 -15.31 -8.28
CA ASN A 197 -2.63 -15.32 -8.58
C ASN A 197 -1.93 -14.05 -8.05
N PRO A 198 -0.90 -14.18 -7.20
CA PRO A 198 -0.07 -13.05 -6.79
C PRO A 198 0.84 -12.49 -7.91
N CYS A 199 1.09 -13.29 -8.94
CA CYS A 199 2.00 -12.97 -10.05
C CYS A 199 1.25 -12.55 -11.32
N GLY A 200 1.89 -11.70 -12.12
CA GLY A 200 1.34 -11.26 -13.41
C GLY A 200 1.16 -12.39 -14.43
N GLN A 201 0.39 -12.14 -15.49
CA GLN A 201 -0.02 -13.13 -16.51
C GLN A 201 1.12 -13.61 -17.44
N ASN A 202 2.33 -13.05 -17.34
CA ASN A 202 3.40 -13.22 -18.33
C ASN A 202 4.38 -14.36 -18.02
N VAL A 203 4.23 -15.08 -16.89
CA VAL A 203 5.09 -16.20 -16.51
C VAL A 203 4.26 -17.46 -16.35
N SER A 204 4.59 -18.52 -17.07
CA SER A 204 3.84 -19.78 -16.97
C SER A 204 4.14 -20.51 -15.66
N GLU A 205 3.19 -21.30 -15.15
CA GLU A 205 3.40 -22.15 -13.96
C GLU A 205 4.60 -23.10 -14.13
N ALA A 206 4.86 -23.55 -15.36
CA ALA A 206 6.01 -24.39 -15.69
C ALA A 206 7.34 -23.65 -15.53
N ASP A 207 7.40 -22.38 -15.96
CA ASP A 207 8.59 -21.54 -15.81
C ASP A 207 8.87 -21.24 -14.33
N ILE A 208 7.83 -20.97 -13.55
CA ILE A 208 7.91 -20.77 -12.09
C ILE A 208 8.42 -22.03 -11.40
N ALA A 209 7.89 -23.20 -11.76
CA ALA A 209 8.32 -24.48 -11.18
C ALA A 209 9.78 -24.81 -11.52
N ALA A 210 10.23 -24.48 -12.74
CA ALA A 210 11.58 -24.71 -13.22
C ALA A 210 12.62 -23.69 -12.71
N ALA A 211 12.19 -22.58 -12.11
CA ALA A 211 13.10 -21.56 -11.59
C ALA A 211 13.96 -22.13 -10.44
N ASN A 212 15.29 -22.06 -10.57
CA ASN A 212 16.21 -22.70 -9.63
C ASN A 212 16.43 -21.92 -8.32
N GLY A 213 15.74 -20.80 -8.11
CA GLY A 213 16.09 -19.85 -7.07
C GLY A 213 17.37 -19.09 -7.43
N ASP A 214 17.57 -17.91 -6.84
CA ASP A 214 18.86 -17.22 -6.97
C ASP A 214 19.90 -17.91 -6.07
N GLU A 215 20.59 -18.91 -6.61
CA GLU A 215 21.70 -19.62 -5.96
C GLU A 215 22.96 -18.75 -5.85
N THR A 216 23.01 -17.56 -6.47
CA THR A 216 24.24 -16.77 -6.57
C THR A 216 24.58 -15.91 -5.35
N ALA A 217 23.80 -15.94 -4.27
CA ALA A 217 24.07 -15.10 -3.10
C ALA A 217 23.76 -15.71 -1.72
N ALA A 218 23.75 -17.04 -1.57
CA ALA A 218 24.00 -17.63 -0.26
C ALA A 218 25.50 -17.52 0.08
N SER A 219 26.06 -16.31 0.06
CA SER A 219 27.42 -16.09 0.54
C SER A 219 27.37 -16.10 2.06
N ASP A 220 28.30 -16.81 2.72
CA ASP A 220 28.49 -16.80 4.18
C ASP A 220 28.74 -15.37 4.77
N ASN A 221 28.70 -14.32 3.95
CA ASN A 221 28.82 -12.91 4.34
C ASN A 221 28.07 -11.97 3.38
N ALA A 222 26.76 -11.79 3.58
CA ALA A 222 25.94 -10.91 2.73
C ALA A 222 26.45 -9.46 2.73
N VAL A 223 26.95 -8.99 3.87
CA VAL A 223 27.52 -7.64 4.01
C VAL A 223 28.68 -7.40 3.06
N GLN A 224 29.63 -8.33 2.94
CA GLN A 224 30.80 -8.17 2.08
C GLN A 224 30.44 -8.18 0.59
N THR A 225 29.39 -8.91 0.21
CA THR A 225 28.85 -8.92 -1.16
C THR A 225 28.19 -7.58 -1.51
N LEU A 226 27.45 -6.99 -0.56
CA LEU A 226 26.77 -5.71 -0.75
C LEU A 226 27.74 -4.51 -0.63
N VAL A 227 28.75 -4.63 0.25
CA VAL A 227 29.73 -3.58 0.53
C VAL A 227 31.15 -4.14 0.49
N PRO A 228 31.77 -4.19 -0.71
CA PRO A 228 33.16 -4.63 -0.87
C PRO A 228 34.14 -3.81 0.00
N ARG A 229 35.04 -4.51 0.70
CA ARG A 229 35.99 -3.89 1.65
C ARG A 229 37.04 -2.99 0.98
N ASP A 230 37.29 -3.19 -0.30
CA ASP A 230 38.22 -2.37 -1.09
C ASP A 230 37.59 -1.04 -1.56
N GLY A 231 36.30 -0.83 -1.27
CA GLY A 231 35.57 0.38 -1.65
C GLY A 231 35.07 0.38 -3.10
N SER A 232 35.17 -0.74 -3.83
CA SER A 232 34.53 -0.86 -5.13
C SER A 232 33.00 -0.88 -5.01
N ALA A 233 32.29 -0.56 -6.08
CA ALA A 233 30.87 -0.85 -6.18
C ALA A 233 30.64 -2.38 -6.19
N PRO A 234 29.52 -2.87 -5.65
CA PRO A 234 29.13 -4.28 -5.80
C PRO A 234 28.79 -4.57 -7.26
N LEU A 235 28.86 -5.84 -7.64
CA LEU A 235 28.43 -6.26 -8.97
C LEU A 235 26.90 -6.07 -9.10
N PRO A 236 26.41 -5.42 -10.18
CA PRO A 236 24.97 -5.24 -10.39
C PRO A 236 24.25 -6.59 -10.44
N ARG A 237 23.09 -6.66 -9.79
CA ARG A 237 22.19 -7.82 -9.80
C ARG A 237 20.79 -7.38 -10.23
N TRP A 238 20.16 -8.20 -11.06
CA TRP A 238 18.86 -7.89 -11.67
C TRP A 238 17.80 -8.87 -11.18
N ILE A 239 16.56 -8.41 -11.13
CA ILE A 239 15.41 -9.27 -10.83
C ILE A 239 15.27 -10.31 -11.94
N ASP A 240 15.14 -11.58 -11.55
CA ASP A 240 14.70 -12.66 -12.43
C ASP A 240 13.21 -12.90 -12.20
N GLU A 241 12.40 -12.72 -13.24
CA GLU A 241 10.94 -12.71 -13.13
C GLU A 241 10.39 -14.06 -12.66
N ALA A 242 10.96 -15.18 -13.11
CA ALA A 242 10.51 -16.51 -12.69
C ALA A 242 10.82 -16.80 -11.22
N ASN A 243 12.03 -16.44 -10.76
CA ASN A 243 12.42 -16.54 -9.35
C ASN A 243 11.60 -15.61 -8.46
N PHE A 244 11.31 -14.40 -8.92
CA PHE A 244 10.43 -13.47 -8.23
C PHE A 244 9.02 -14.05 -8.07
N CYS A 245 8.43 -14.58 -9.14
CA CYS A 245 7.11 -15.20 -9.05
C CYS A 245 7.09 -16.40 -8.09
N LYS A 246 8.12 -17.26 -8.16
CA LYS A 246 8.30 -18.37 -7.23
C LYS A 246 8.40 -17.90 -5.78
N GLN A 247 9.09 -16.79 -5.56
CA GLN A 247 9.24 -16.16 -4.25
C GLN A 247 7.91 -15.62 -3.71
N LEU A 248 7.10 -14.97 -4.55
CA LEU A 248 5.77 -14.48 -4.16
C LEU A 248 4.84 -15.62 -3.74
N LEU A 249 4.84 -16.74 -4.49
CA LEU A 249 4.05 -17.92 -4.11
C LEU A 249 4.48 -18.50 -2.75
N LYS A 250 5.79 -18.47 -2.44
CA LYS A 250 6.32 -18.90 -1.14
C LYS A 250 5.83 -18.02 0.02
N ILE A 251 5.77 -16.70 -0.15
CA ILE A 251 5.24 -15.77 0.89
C ILE A 251 3.79 -16.14 1.25
N HIS A 252 3.09 -16.76 0.30
CA HIS A 252 1.73 -17.20 0.43
C HIS A 252 1.59 -18.68 0.84
N ASP A 253 2.64 -19.42 1.21
CA ASP A 253 2.52 -20.87 1.47
C ASP A 253 1.83 -21.65 0.31
N ASN A 254 1.86 -21.13 -0.93
CA ASN A 254 1.07 -21.56 -2.09
C ASN A 254 -0.47 -21.43 -1.95
N GLU A 255 -0.97 -20.69 -0.95
CA GLU A 255 -2.38 -20.31 -0.78
C GLU A 255 -2.49 -18.79 -0.55
N LEU A 256 -3.31 -18.08 -1.31
CA LEU A 256 -3.55 -16.67 -0.97
C LEU A 256 -4.20 -16.59 0.43
N PRO A 257 -3.58 -15.90 1.42
CA PRO A 257 -4.14 -15.75 2.75
C PRO A 257 -5.48 -15.01 2.65
N ASP A 258 -6.27 -15.02 3.74
CA ASP A 258 -7.53 -14.26 3.78
C ASP A 258 -7.29 -12.87 3.17
N PRO A 259 -7.92 -12.56 2.01
CA PRO A 259 -7.58 -11.38 1.25
C PRO A 259 -7.79 -10.11 2.09
N ARG A 260 -8.60 -10.18 3.15
CA ARG A 260 -8.83 -9.07 4.09
C ARG A 260 -7.60 -8.68 4.90
N VAL A 261 -6.72 -9.62 5.28
CA VAL A 261 -5.70 -9.32 6.30
C VAL A 261 -4.55 -8.51 5.72
N GLY A 262 -4.06 -8.89 4.54
CA GLY A 262 -2.86 -8.30 3.96
C GLY A 262 -1.59 -9.06 4.36
N LEU A 263 -0.43 -8.49 4.05
CA LEU A 263 0.87 -9.08 4.36
C LEU A 263 1.16 -9.08 5.87
N TYR A 264 0.64 -8.07 6.57
CA TYR A 264 0.84 -7.87 8.00
C TYR A 264 -0.51 -7.68 8.70
N GLY A 265 -0.57 -8.10 9.97
CA GLY A 265 -1.74 -7.94 10.83
C GLY A 265 -1.47 -7.07 12.06
N PRO A 266 -2.49 -6.82 12.91
CA PRO A 266 -2.39 -5.93 14.07
C PRO A 266 -1.40 -6.38 15.13
N ASP A 267 -1.08 -7.68 15.16
CA ASP A 267 -0.11 -8.28 16.09
C ASP A 267 1.33 -8.27 15.55
N SER A 268 1.56 -7.73 14.34
CA SER A 268 2.89 -7.62 13.72
C SER A 268 3.71 -6.47 14.32
N MET A 269 5.04 -6.62 14.31
CA MET A 269 5.94 -5.52 14.66
C MET A 269 5.85 -4.40 13.62
N MET A 270 5.64 -4.75 12.35
CA MET A 270 5.44 -3.84 11.24
C MET A 270 4.31 -2.85 11.50
N TRP A 271 3.14 -3.32 11.96
CA TRP A 271 2.02 -2.45 12.33
C TRP A 271 2.29 -1.64 13.60
N ARG A 272 2.98 -2.21 14.59
CA ARG A 272 3.33 -1.51 15.84
C ARG A 272 4.26 -0.33 15.56
N LEU A 273 5.34 -0.55 14.82
CA LEU A 273 6.38 0.42 14.55
C LEU A 273 5.92 1.48 13.54
N SER A 274 5.37 1.06 12.40
CA SER A 274 4.89 1.96 11.36
C SER A 274 3.60 2.68 11.74
N GLY A 275 2.88 2.18 12.75
CA GLY A 275 1.59 2.73 13.19
C GLY A 275 1.73 4.06 13.91
N MET A 276 2.88 4.31 14.53
CA MET A 276 3.15 5.53 15.30
C MET A 276 3.40 6.71 14.37
N ALA A 277 2.59 7.76 14.53
CA ALA A 277 2.64 8.92 13.63
C ALA A 277 3.96 9.71 13.73
N LEU A 278 4.52 9.84 14.94
CA LEU A 278 5.66 10.73 15.19
C LEU A 278 7.02 10.16 14.72
N PRO A 279 7.41 8.90 15.03
CA PRO A 279 8.69 8.35 14.61
C PRO A 279 8.91 8.41 13.08
N GLY A 280 7.89 8.00 12.31
CA GLY A 280 7.96 8.06 10.84
C GLY A 280 8.09 9.49 10.31
N SER A 281 7.33 10.44 10.86
CA SER A 281 7.35 11.84 10.43
C SER A 281 8.69 12.52 10.71
N PHE A 282 9.28 12.29 11.89
CA PHE A 282 10.60 12.85 12.25
C PHE A 282 11.73 12.17 11.46
N GLY A 283 11.61 10.87 11.19
CA GLY A 283 12.62 10.09 10.47
C GLY A 283 12.66 10.33 8.97
N ALA A 284 11.57 10.80 8.36
CA ALA A 284 11.45 10.79 6.91
C ALA A 284 12.55 11.55 6.16
N GLY A 285 12.98 12.71 6.67
CA GLY A 285 14.08 13.46 6.05
C GLY A 285 15.41 12.70 6.09
N ARG A 286 15.68 11.96 7.17
CA ARG A 286 16.85 11.08 7.30
C ARG A 286 16.79 9.93 6.31
N ALA A 287 15.68 9.18 6.28
CA ALA A 287 15.52 8.06 5.34
C ALA A 287 15.74 8.53 3.90
N LEU A 288 15.13 9.65 3.54
CA LEU A 288 15.26 10.24 2.22
C LEU A 288 16.71 10.65 1.87
N LEU A 289 17.37 11.42 2.75
CA LEU A 289 18.73 11.86 2.46
C LEU A 289 19.75 10.71 2.44
N LEU A 290 19.50 9.63 3.18
CA LEU A 290 20.28 8.40 3.05
C LEU A 290 20.05 7.73 1.68
N GLN A 291 18.82 7.66 1.19
CA GLN A 291 18.50 7.09 -0.13
C GLN A 291 19.19 7.87 -1.25
N VAL A 292 19.00 9.20 -1.29
CA VAL A 292 19.54 10.04 -2.36
C VAL A 292 21.03 10.38 -2.19
N ALA A 293 21.68 9.84 -1.15
CA ALA A 293 23.15 9.82 -1.08
C ALA A 293 23.75 8.71 -1.96
N HIS A 294 22.95 7.74 -2.41
CA HIS A 294 23.39 6.71 -3.35
C HIS A 294 23.29 7.24 -4.80
N PRO A 295 24.41 7.38 -5.55
CA PRO A 295 24.41 8.05 -6.86
C PRO A 295 23.40 7.50 -7.88
N TRP A 296 23.21 6.19 -7.97
CA TRP A 296 22.20 5.60 -8.85
C TRP A 296 20.76 5.97 -8.48
N VAL A 297 20.45 6.02 -7.18
CA VAL A 297 19.11 6.41 -6.69
C VAL A 297 18.88 7.89 -7.00
N THR A 298 19.88 8.73 -6.76
CA THR A 298 19.82 10.15 -7.11
C THR A 298 19.59 10.36 -8.60
N ALA A 299 20.35 9.69 -9.46
CA ALA A 299 20.24 9.82 -10.91
C ALA A 299 18.85 9.37 -11.41
N GLY A 300 18.36 8.21 -10.94
CA GLY A 300 17.01 7.74 -11.27
C GLY A 300 15.91 8.73 -10.88
N ILE A 301 16.04 9.43 -9.75
CA ILE A 301 15.10 10.48 -9.35
C ILE A 301 15.29 11.74 -10.19
N ASP A 302 16.52 12.20 -10.40
CA ASP A 302 16.80 13.47 -11.08
C ASP A 302 16.37 13.45 -12.55
N GLU A 303 16.57 12.31 -13.22
CA GLU A 303 16.33 12.16 -14.66
C GLU A 303 14.89 11.75 -14.98
N HIS A 304 14.23 10.98 -14.11
CA HIS A 304 12.91 10.38 -14.41
C HIS A 304 11.76 10.88 -13.52
N SER A 305 12.03 11.65 -12.46
CA SER A 305 10.97 12.09 -11.53
C SER A 305 10.42 13.48 -11.83
N VAL A 306 9.10 13.62 -11.78
CA VAL A 306 8.41 14.93 -11.80
C VAL A 306 8.49 15.68 -10.45
N VAL A 307 9.33 15.23 -9.51
CA VAL A 307 9.42 15.74 -8.13
C VAL A 307 9.57 17.25 -8.03
N ARG A 308 10.30 17.88 -8.96
CA ARG A 308 10.49 19.34 -8.98
C ARG A 308 9.23 20.11 -9.34
N ASN A 309 8.35 19.52 -10.15
CA ASN A 309 7.12 20.14 -10.63
C ASN A 309 5.89 19.76 -9.78
N ASP A 310 5.87 18.56 -9.21
CA ASP A 310 4.79 18.03 -8.36
C ASP A 310 5.35 17.27 -7.13
N PRO A 311 5.96 17.96 -6.15
CA PRO A 311 6.54 17.32 -4.97
C PRO A 311 5.49 16.69 -4.06
N LEU A 312 4.33 17.36 -3.87
CA LEU A 312 3.26 16.90 -3.00
C LEU A 312 2.51 15.70 -3.58
N GLY A 313 2.15 15.73 -4.88
CA GLY A 313 1.53 14.59 -5.54
C GLY A 313 2.46 13.38 -5.56
N ARG A 314 3.76 13.60 -5.77
CA ARG A 314 4.79 12.54 -5.72
C ARG A 314 4.91 11.92 -4.33
N ALA A 315 4.91 12.72 -3.26
CA ALA A 315 4.90 12.20 -1.89
C ALA A 315 3.63 11.38 -1.61
N ARG A 316 2.44 11.86 -2.01
CA ARG A 316 1.18 11.13 -1.87
C ARG A 316 1.22 9.75 -2.54
N ARG A 317 1.76 9.67 -3.76
CA ARG A 317 1.90 8.40 -4.49
C ARG A 317 2.86 7.43 -3.81
N THR A 318 4.01 7.89 -3.33
CA THR A 318 4.93 7.03 -2.58
C THR A 318 4.29 6.50 -1.29
N PHE A 319 3.63 7.37 -0.50
CA PHE A 319 2.94 6.93 0.73
C PHE A 319 1.75 6.02 0.45
N TYR A 320 1.04 6.21 -0.67
CA TYR A 320 0.00 5.28 -1.11
C TYR A 320 0.56 3.86 -1.18
N HIS A 321 1.64 3.63 -1.93
CA HIS A 321 2.23 2.29 -2.08
C HIS A 321 2.76 1.72 -0.76
N ILE A 322 3.51 2.51 0.01
CA ILE A 322 4.08 2.02 1.28
C ILE A 322 2.97 1.63 2.25
N LEU A 323 1.96 2.48 2.42
CA LEU A 323 0.86 2.19 3.34
C LEU A 323 -0.06 1.10 2.83
N SER A 324 -0.26 0.97 1.51
CA SER A 324 -0.99 -0.16 0.93
C SER A 324 -0.24 -1.48 1.12
N VAL A 325 1.09 -1.51 1.04
CA VAL A 325 1.84 -2.74 1.35
C VAL A 325 1.84 -3.05 2.85
N THR A 326 1.93 -2.02 3.70
CA THR A 326 1.97 -2.20 5.17
C THR A 326 0.61 -2.57 5.76
N TYR A 327 -0.46 -1.90 5.33
CA TYR A 327 -1.79 -1.98 5.94
C TYR A 327 -2.88 -2.47 5.00
N GLY A 328 -2.63 -2.57 3.70
CA GLY A 328 -3.61 -2.97 2.69
C GLY A 328 -4.06 -4.40 2.82
N SER A 329 -5.14 -4.72 2.10
CA SER A 329 -5.59 -6.08 1.87
C SER A 329 -4.57 -6.82 1.00
N MET A 330 -4.57 -8.14 0.98
CA MET A 330 -3.55 -8.85 0.18
C MET A 330 -3.62 -8.49 -1.31
N PRO A 331 -4.83 -8.35 -1.92
CA PRO A 331 -4.96 -7.77 -3.24
C PRO A 331 -4.35 -6.37 -3.42
N GLN A 332 -4.56 -5.47 -2.46
CA GLN A 332 -3.99 -4.10 -2.50
C GLN A 332 -2.46 -4.11 -2.40
N VAL A 333 -1.90 -5.01 -1.58
CA VAL A 333 -0.46 -5.22 -1.45
C VAL A 333 0.11 -5.64 -2.79
N MET A 334 -0.47 -6.66 -3.43
CA MET A 334 0.03 -7.16 -4.73
C MET A 334 -0.12 -6.14 -5.84
N ALA A 335 -1.26 -5.45 -5.91
CA ALA A 335 -1.46 -4.38 -6.87
C ALA A 335 -0.42 -3.25 -6.70
N SER A 336 -0.14 -2.86 -5.46
CA SER A 336 0.84 -1.81 -5.15
C SER A 336 2.26 -2.23 -5.51
N ALA A 337 2.64 -3.46 -5.16
CA ALA A 337 3.98 -4.01 -5.46
C ALA A 337 4.22 -4.11 -6.97
N ASN A 338 3.28 -4.71 -7.71
CA ASN A 338 3.36 -4.82 -9.18
C ASN A 338 3.40 -3.43 -9.83
N GLN A 339 2.55 -2.49 -9.40
CA GLN A 339 2.55 -1.14 -9.98
C GLN A 339 3.89 -0.41 -9.78
N VAL A 340 4.52 -0.55 -8.60
CA VAL A 340 5.84 0.04 -8.37
C VAL A 340 6.90 -0.64 -9.24
N ARG A 341 6.85 -1.97 -9.40
CA ARG A 341 7.76 -2.69 -10.30
C ARG A 341 7.63 -2.19 -11.74
N ASP A 342 6.41 -2.09 -12.26
CA ASP A 342 6.13 -1.61 -13.61
C ASP A 342 6.65 -0.18 -13.84
N ILE A 343 6.62 0.68 -12.80
CA ILE A 343 7.24 2.02 -12.83
C ILE A 343 8.76 1.93 -12.82
N HIS A 344 9.33 1.07 -11.98
CA HIS A 344 10.78 0.90 -11.87
C HIS A 344 11.43 0.27 -13.11
N GLU A 345 10.69 -0.56 -13.87
CA GLU A 345 11.15 -1.12 -15.15
C GLU A 345 11.51 -0.03 -16.18
N GLU A 346 10.84 1.12 -16.13
CA GLU A 346 11.08 2.24 -17.06
C GLU A 346 12.21 3.19 -16.60
N ILE A 347 12.78 2.97 -15.40
CA ILE A 347 13.77 3.87 -14.80
C ILE A 347 15.14 3.22 -14.94
N GLU A 348 15.81 3.58 -16.02
CA GLU A 348 17.16 3.17 -16.32
C GLU A 348 17.94 4.29 -17.01
N GLY A 349 19.26 4.28 -16.86
CA GLY A 349 20.15 5.28 -17.45
C GLY A 349 21.61 4.99 -17.18
N GLN A 350 22.48 5.98 -17.42
CA GLN A 350 23.91 5.89 -17.18
C GLN A 350 24.40 7.10 -16.42
N LEU A 351 25.29 6.91 -15.45
CA LEU A 351 25.84 8.02 -14.69
C LEU A 351 26.62 9.00 -15.59
N PRO A 352 26.30 10.31 -15.56
CA PRO A 352 26.97 11.30 -16.42
C PRO A 352 28.42 11.56 -16.01
N GLU A 353 28.76 11.31 -14.75
CA GLU A 353 30.08 11.53 -14.15
C GLU A 353 30.41 10.46 -13.08
N LYS A 354 31.70 10.32 -12.77
CA LYS A 354 32.15 9.44 -11.69
C LYS A 354 31.64 9.97 -10.35
N SER A 355 30.99 9.11 -9.57
CA SER A 355 30.40 9.46 -8.28
C SER A 355 30.73 8.39 -7.25
N GLY A 356 31.69 8.67 -6.37
CA GLY A 356 32.10 7.73 -5.32
C GLY A 356 32.69 6.45 -5.88
N ALA A 357 32.04 5.32 -5.57
CA ALA A 357 32.40 3.98 -6.03
C ALA A 357 32.02 3.70 -7.50
N PHE A 358 31.19 4.54 -8.12
CA PHE A 358 30.62 4.30 -9.45
C PHE A 358 31.32 5.14 -10.51
N GLU A 359 31.74 4.51 -11.60
CA GLU A 359 32.43 5.16 -12.71
C GLU A 359 31.46 5.92 -13.63
N ARG A 360 31.99 6.85 -14.42
CA ARG A 360 31.22 7.51 -15.48
C ARG A 360 30.74 6.47 -16.49
N GLY A 361 29.46 6.56 -16.88
CA GLY A 361 28.84 5.62 -17.82
C GLY A 361 28.36 4.32 -17.17
N SER A 362 28.53 4.13 -15.85
CA SER A 362 27.92 3.00 -15.15
C SER A 362 26.41 3.05 -15.30
N GLU A 363 25.84 1.93 -15.76
CA GLU A 363 24.39 1.76 -15.91
C GLU A 363 23.72 1.69 -14.53
N TYR A 364 22.59 2.36 -14.39
CA TYR A 364 21.69 2.23 -13.25
C TYR A 364 20.32 1.79 -13.72
N ARG A 365 19.61 1.01 -12.90
CA ARG A 365 18.17 0.79 -13.03
C ARG A 365 17.52 0.81 -11.65
N ALA A 366 16.26 1.24 -11.56
CA ALA A 366 15.54 1.25 -10.29
C ALA A 366 15.31 -0.15 -9.72
N ASN A 367 15.21 -1.17 -10.58
CA ASN A 367 15.10 -2.59 -10.22
C ASN A 367 16.48 -3.29 -10.05
N GLU A 368 17.57 -2.55 -9.85
CA GLU A 368 18.85 -3.15 -9.46
C GLU A 368 18.82 -3.57 -7.98
N ILE A 369 19.10 -4.84 -7.69
CA ILE A 369 18.86 -5.45 -6.38
C ILE A 369 19.66 -4.76 -5.26
N ASN A 370 20.93 -4.41 -5.48
CA ASN A 370 21.75 -3.81 -4.41
C ASN A 370 21.24 -2.40 -4.04
N ALA A 371 20.87 -1.59 -5.03
CA ALA A 371 20.26 -0.27 -4.83
C ALA A 371 18.90 -0.38 -4.13
N MET A 372 18.07 -1.37 -4.50
CA MET A 372 16.80 -1.63 -3.82
C MET A 372 17.00 -2.06 -2.36
N ILE A 373 18.01 -2.90 -2.06
CA ILE A 373 18.36 -3.28 -0.68
C ILE A 373 18.76 -2.05 0.13
N TRP A 374 19.52 -1.10 -0.45
CA TRP A 374 19.84 0.14 0.23
C TRP A 374 18.58 0.98 0.54
N VAL A 375 17.72 1.20 -0.46
CA VAL A 375 16.46 1.95 -0.25
C VAL A 375 15.60 1.29 0.82
N HIS A 376 15.45 -0.04 0.76
CA HIS A 376 14.77 -0.84 1.76
C HIS A 376 15.36 -0.66 3.17
N ALA A 377 16.69 -0.77 3.30
CA ALA A 377 17.37 -0.65 4.58
C ALA A 377 17.18 0.71 5.24
N THR A 378 17.28 1.79 4.46
CA THR A 378 17.08 3.15 4.99
C THR A 378 15.70 3.37 5.58
N LEU A 379 14.65 2.73 5.04
CA LEU A 379 13.28 2.88 5.54
C LEU A 379 13.15 2.24 6.92
N TRP A 380 13.51 0.97 7.03
CA TRP A 380 13.24 0.19 8.23
C TRP A 380 14.21 0.47 9.36
N GLU A 381 15.48 0.72 9.06
CA GLU A 381 16.45 1.14 10.06
C GLU A 381 16.09 2.53 10.62
N THR A 382 15.63 3.47 9.77
CA THR A 382 15.13 4.77 10.25
C THR A 382 13.92 4.61 11.17
N ILE A 383 12.96 3.75 10.82
CA ILE A 383 11.75 3.55 11.64
C ILE A 383 12.12 3.03 13.03
N VAL A 384 12.99 2.01 13.13
CA VAL A 384 13.44 1.49 14.43
C VAL A 384 14.22 2.53 15.20
N HIS A 385 15.19 3.19 14.55
CA HIS A 385 16.01 4.22 15.17
C HIS A 385 15.16 5.35 15.77
N MET A 386 14.21 5.88 15.00
CA MET A 386 13.33 6.94 15.48
C MET A 386 12.32 6.46 16.51
N TYR A 387 11.86 5.21 16.43
CA TYR A 387 10.98 4.64 17.44
C TYR A 387 11.69 4.56 18.79
N GLU A 388 12.92 4.04 18.85
CA GLU A 388 13.68 3.95 20.10
C GLU A 388 14.05 5.33 20.67
N GLU A 389 14.27 6.34 19.81
CA GLU A 389 14.59 7.71 20.24
C GLU A 389 13.38 8.50 20.78
N MET A 390 12.17 8.11 20.42
CA MET A 390 10.94 8.87 20.73
C MET A 390 9.96 8.13 21.64
N GLU A 391 9.94 6.81 21.57
CA GLU A 391 9.01 5.95 22.29
C GLU A 391 9.77 5.15 23.37
N GLU A 392 10.10 3.89 23.09
CA GLU A 392 10.73 2.96 24.02
C GLU A 392 11.81 2.10 23.34
N PRO A 393 12.84 1.66 24.08
CA PRO A 393 13.81 0.72 23.56
C PRO A 393 13.16 -0.62 23.18
N LEU A 394 13.58 -1.20 22.06
CA LEU A 394 13.13 -2.52 21.63
C LEU A 394 14.11 -3.59 22.12
N THR A 395 13.57 -4.74 22.51
CA THR A 395 14.38 -5.93 22.76
C THR A 395 14.99 -6.47 21.46
N GLN A 396 16.07 -7.26 21.57
CA GLN A 396 16.67 -7.90 20.40
C GLN A 396 15.67 -8.78 19.65
N GLN A 397 14.84 -9.54 20.38
CA GLN A 397 13.82 -10.41 19.78
C GLN A 397 12.76 -9.61 18.99
N GLU A 398 12.35 -8.43 19.47
CA GLU A 398 11.43 -7.56 18.75
C GLU A 398 12.06 -7.01 17.46
N LYS A 399 13.35 -6.66 17.50
CA LYS A 399 14.11 -6.21 16.32
C LYS A 399 14.28 -7.33 15.30
N ASP A 400 14.64 -8.54 15.74
CA ASP A 400 14.76 -9.71 14.86
C ASP A 400 13.41 -10.05 14.21
N ARG A 401 12.32 -10.06 14.99
CA ARG A 401 10.97 -10.29 14.46
C ARG A 401 10.56 -9.23 13.44
N PHE A 402 10.81 -7.96 13.75
CA PHE A 402 10.54 -6.87 12.81
C PHE A 402 11.36 -7.03 11.53
N TYR A 403 12.62 -7.42 11.64
CA TYR A 403 13.49 -7.61 10.48
C TYR A 403 12.99 -8.74 9.58
N GLU A 404 12.58 -9.89 10.13
CA GLU A 404 11.94 -10.96 9.35
C GLU A 404 10.68 -10.46 8.62
N GLU A 405 9.85 -9.66 9.28
CA GLU A 405 8.69 -9.02 8.66
C GLU A 405 9.11 -8.07 7.52
N THR A 406 10.22 -7.34 7.66
CA THR A 406 10.74 -6.45 6.60
C THR A 406 11.26 -7.23 5.39
N LYS A 407 11.84 -8.42 5.58
CA LYS A 407 12.25 -9.27 4.45
C LYS A 407 11.07 -9.56 3.53
N LEU A 408 9.89 -9.88 4.08
CA LEU A 408 8.68 -10.08 3.27
C LEU A 408 8.35 -8.87 2.40
N PHE A 409 8.54 -7.65 2.92
CA PHE A 409 8.38 -6.42 2.13
C PHE A 409 9.38 -6.37 0.96
N ALA A 410 10.66 -6.65 1.23
CA ALA A 410 11.71 -6.65 0.20
C ALA A 410 11.39 -7.64 -0.93
N MET A 411 10.91 -8.83 -0.58
CA MET A 411 10.56 -9.89 -1.52
C MET A 411 9.42 -9.47 -2.47
N LEU A 412 8.47 -8.63 -2.04
CA LEU A 412 7.40 -8.11 -2.90
C LEU A 412 7.92 -7.27 -4.08
N PHE A 413 9.12 -6.70 -3.98
CA PHE A 413 9.73 -5.87 -5.02
C PHE A 413 10.84 -6.61 -5.78
N GLY A 414 10.94 -7.93 -5.63
CA GLY A 414 11.91 -8.75 -6.37
C GLY A 414 13.28 -8.89 -5.71
N ILE A 415 13.46 -8.42 -4.47
CA ILE A 415 14.69 -8.67 -3.72
C ILE A 415 14.68 -10.12 -3.20
N PRO A 416 15.63 -10.98 -3.61
CA PRO A 416 15.72 -12.33 -3.08
C PRO A 416 15.97 -12.31 -1.57
N GLU A 417 15.30 -13.20 -0.82
CA GLU A 417 15.52 -13.34 0.62
C GLU A 417 17.01 -13.64 0.94
N SER A 418 17.66 -14.44 0.08
CA SER A 418 19.09 -14.78 0.17
C SER A 418 20.03 -13.58 -0.04
N ALA A 419 19.55 -12.50 -0.65
CA ALA A 419 20.35 -11.30 -0.89
C ALA A 419 20.40 -10.36 0.33
N LEU A 420 19.54 -10.59 1.33
CA LEU A 420 19.43 -9.76 2.53
C LEU A 420 20.32 -10.31 3.66
N PRO A 421 20.83 -9.43 4.55
CA PRO A 421 21.46 -9.87 5.79
C PRO A 421 20.60 -10.86 6.57
N ALA A 422 21.22 -11.81 7.28
CA ALA A 422 20.51 -12.93 7.89
C ALA A 422 19.64 -12.51 9.08
N ASP A 423 20.10 -11.56 9.90
CA ASP A 423 19.39 -11.09 11.09
C ASP A 423 19.58 -9.57 11.29
N TRP A 424 18.97 -9.03 12.36
CA TRP A 424 19.05 -7.60 12.65
C TRP A 424 20.49 -7.12 12.90
N ASN A 425 21.36 -7.95 13.48
CA ASN A 425 22.73 -7.56 13.78
C ASN A 425 23.56 -7.42 12.50
N GLU A 426 23.45 -8.39 11.60
CA GLU A 426 24.09 -8.32 10.28
C GLU A 426 23.50 -7.18 9.44
N PHE A 427 22.19 -6.92 9.55
CA PHE A 427 21.53 -5.76 8.93
C PHE A 427 22.11 -4.43 9.43
N MET A 428 22.36 -4.29 10.73
CA MET A 428 23.02 -3.10 11.27
C MET A 428 24.50 -3.02 10.90
N GLU A 429 25.19 -4.15 10.74
CA GLU A 429 26.56 -4.18 10.20
C GLU A 429 26.58 -3.66 8.75
N TYR A 430 25.64 -4.11 7.91
CA TYR A 430 25.45 -3.62 6.55
C TYR A 430 25.21 -2.10 6.52
N ASN A 431 24.30 -1.58 7.33
CA ASN A 431 24.01 -0.14 7.38
C ASN A 431 25.26 0.68 7.76
N ARG A 432 26.02 0.25 8.78
CA ARG A 432 27.26 0.92 9.18
C ARG A 432 28.33 0.86 8.09
N ALA A 433 28.45 -0.28 7.40
CA ALA A 433 29.36 -0.43 6.27
C ALA A 433 28.99 0.52 5.13
N MET A 434 27.70 0.60 4.76
CA MET A 434 27.20 1.53 3.74
C MET A 434 27.47 2.99 4.09
N TRP A 435 27.17 3.43 5.32
CA TRP A 435 27.42 4.81 5.78
C TRP A 435 28.89 5.22 5.69
N ALA A 436 29.82 4.26 5.85
CA ALA A 436 31.26 4.49 5.76
C ALA A 436 31.82 4.35 4.33
N SER A 437 31.07 3.69 3.43
CA SER A 437 31.53 3.34 2.09
C SER A 437 31.53 4.53 1.11
N PRO A 438 32.32 4.47 0.02
CA PRO A 438 32.22 5.41 -1.09
C PRO A 438 30.98 5.19 -1.98
N GLN A 439 30.18 4.14 -1.75
CA GLN A 439 28.92 3.96 -2.47
C GLN A 439 27.91 5.07 -2.13
N LEU A 440 28.03 5.67 -0.94
CA LEU A 440 27.28 6.86 -0.57
C LEU A 440 28.13 8.11 -0.80
N THR A 441 27.78 8.83 -1.87
CA THR A 441 28.43 10.07 -2.29
C THR A 441 27.36 11.09 -2.70
N VAL A 442 27.28 12.20 -1.97
CA VAL A 442 26.34 13.28 -2.27
C VAL A 442 26.79 13.99 -3.54
N THR A 443 26.08 13.76 -4.63
CA THR A 443 26.32 14.42 -5.92
C THR A 443 25.73 15.84 -5.93
N PRO A 444 26.07 16.68 -6.93
CA PRO A 444 25.40 17.98 -7.11
C PRO A 444 23.88 17.86 -7.21
N ALA A 445 23.37 16.83 -7.89
CA ALA A 445 21.94 16.54 -7.97
C ALA A 445 21.34 16.19 -6.60
N ALA A 446 22.04 15.39 -5.79
CA ALA A 446 21.60 15.05 -4.43
C ALA A 446 21.55 16.29 -3.53
N MET A 447 22.54 17.17 -3.63
CA MET A 447 22.55 18.46 -2.93
C MET A 447 21.36 19.34 -3.35
N GLN A 448 21.05 19.36 -4.65
CA GLN A 448 19.88 20.08 -5.16
C GLN A 448 18.58 19.50 -4.60
N LEU A 449 18.41 18.18 -4.59
CA LEU A 449 17.26 17.52 -3.98
C LEU A 449 17.12 17.83 -2.49
N LYS A 450 18.22 17.87 -1.73
CA LYS A 450 18.23 18.30 -0.32
C LYS A 450 17.73 19.75 -0.17
N ASN A 451 18.18 20.64 -1.03
CA ASN A 451 17.76 22.05 -0.99
C ASN A 451 16.29 22.22 -1.35
N ASP A 452 15.81 21.49 -2.35
CA ASP A 452 14.40 21.50 -2.76
C ASP A 452 13.50 20.90 -1.68
N LEU A 453 13.97 19.85 -0.98
CA LEU A 453 13.25 19.18 0.10
C LEU A 453 12.90 20.13 1.26
N PHE A 454 13.86 20.94 1.72
CA PHE A 454 13.64 21.85 2.85
C PHE A 454 13.20 23.26 2.43
N LYS A 455 13.03 23.50 1.13
CA LYS A 455 12.52 24.77 0.62
C LYS A 455 11.03 24.88 0.91
N ALA A 456 10.68 25.83 1.79
CA ALA A 456 9.29 26.13 2.10
C ALA A 456 8.55 26.68 0.87
N GLN A 457 7.53 25.95 0.42
CA GLN A 457 6.67 26.33 -0.72
C GLN A 457 5.61 27.38 -0.34
N SER A 458 5.43 27.65 0.95
CA SER A 458 4.51 28.67 1.46
C SER A 458 4.99 29.21 2.81
N ILE A 459 4.48 30.37 3.23
CA ILE A 459 4.86 30.99 4.51
C ILE A 459 4.56 30.09 5.72
N TRP A 460 3.50 29.28 5.64
CA TRP A 460 3.11 28.34 6.70
C TRP A 460 4.04 27.14 6.81
N MET A 461 4.75 26.79 5.73
CA MET A 461 5.69 25.68 5.68
C MET A 461 7.12 26.07 6.10
N ILE A 462 7.39 27.35 6.37
CA ILE A 462 8.73 27.80 6.79
C ILE A 462 9.18 27.11 8.06
N PHE A 463 8.38 27.19 9.13
CA PHE A 463 8.74 26.60 10.42
C PHE A 463 8.76 25.06 10.39
N PRO A 464 7.77 24.36 9.78
CA PRO A 464 7.84 22.91 9.60
C PRO A 464 9.09 22.44 8.84
N MET A 465 9.43 23.06 7.70
CA MET A 465 10.60 22.64 6.92
C MET A 465 11.92 22.95 7.62
N TRP A 466 12.00 24.09 8.31
CA TRP A 466 13.14 24.40 9.17
C TRP A 466 13.31 23.39 10.31
N GLY A 467 12.21 23.01 10.96
CA GLY A 467 12.23 21.98 12.01
C GLY A 467 12.70 20.64 11.48
N GLN A 468 12.21 20.23 10.31
CA GLN A 468 12.63 18.98 9.70
C GLN A 468 14.10 19.01 9.25
N GLU A 469 14.61 20.13 8.76
CA GLU A 469 16.03 20.27 8.42
C GLU A 469 16.90 20.07 9.68
N ILE A 470 16.49 20.61 10.83
CA ILE A 470 17.16 20.42 12.11
C ILE A 470 17.14 18.95 12.53
N ILE A 471 15.96 18.32 12.53
CA ILE A 471 15.81 16.90 12.90
C ILE A 471 16.69 16.04 11.98
N THR A 472 16.59 16.24 10.67
CA THR A 472 17.39 15.49 9.69
C THR A 472 18.89 15.70 9.89
N SER A 473 19.33 16.93 10.19
CA SER A 473 20.74 17.20 10.50
C SER A 473 21.22 16.50 11.78
N ALA A 474 20.33 16.26 12.73
CA ALA A 474 20.68 15.57 13.96
C ALA A 474 20.81 14.06 13.75
N GLU A 475 19.96 13.50 12.88
CA GLU A 475 19.75 12.06 12.76
C GLU A 475 20.55 11.40 11.63
N LEU A 476 21.16 12.19 10.73
CA LEU A 476 22.04 11.65 9.70
C LEU A 476 23.40 11.20 10.27
N PRO A 477 23.98 10.10 9.75
CA PRO A 477 25.36 9.73 10.03
C PRO A 477 26.33 10.90 9.72
N PRO A 478 27.35 11.16 10.57
CA PRO A 478 28.18 12.36 10.47
C PRO A 478 28.79 12.61 9.08
N ARG A 479 29.35 11.56 8.45
CA ARG A 479 29.95 11.64 7.11
C ARG A 479 28.94 12.09 6.06
N ILE A 480 27.73 11.54 6.08
CA ILE A 480 26.70 11.84 5.09
C ILE A 480 26.16 13.25 5.31
N ARG A 481 25.93 13.63 6.57
CA ARG A 481 25.54 14.99 6.96
C ARG A 481 26.53 16.05 6.49
N GLU A 482 27.83 15.79 6.65
CA GLU A 482 28.91 16.69 6.21
C GLU A 482 28.93 16.83 4.68
N GLN A 483 28.73 15.73 3.94
CA GLN A 483 28.62 15.80 2.48
C GLN A 483 27.42 16.61 1.99
N TYR A 484 26.30 16.62 2.73
CA TYR A 484 25.15 17.49 2.46
C TYR A 484 25.30 18.94 2.95
N ASP A 485 26.47 19.31 3.49
CA ASP A 485 26.72 20.63 4.10
C ASP A 485 25.67 21.02 5.16
N MET A 486 25.18 20.03 5.91
CA MET A 486 24.16 20.25 6.93
C MET A 486 24.82 20.64 8.25
N LYS A 487 24.47 21.85 8.74
CA LYS A 487 24.98 22.37 10.01
C LYS A 487 24.47 21.54 11.18
N TYR A 488 25.35 21.10 12.06
CA TYR A 488 24.99 20.48 13.34
C TYR A 488 25.90 20.95 14.47
N GLY A 489 25.60 22.15 14.97
CA GLY A 489 26.28 22.76 16.11
C GLY A 489 25.44 22.73 17.38
N TRP A 490 25.84 23.54 18.35
CA TRP A 490 25.09 23.71 19.60
C TRP A 490 23.63 24.16 19.37
N TRP A 491 23.39 25.03 18.37
CA TRP A 491 22.05 25.52 18.06
C TRP A 491 21.10 24.40 17.59
N GLN A 492 21.54 23.55 16.67
CA GLN A 492 20.74 22.41 16.19
C GLN A 492 20.50 21.39 17.30
N LYS A 493 21.53 21.07 18.10
CA LYS A 493 21.39 20.17 19.27
C LYS A 493 20.33 20.65 20.24
N MET A 494 20.35 21.94 20.58
CA MET A 494 19.38 22.52 21.51
C MET A 494 17.96 22.50 20.94
N ASN A 495 17.76 22.95 19.69
CA ASN A 495 16.44 22.97 19.07
C ASN A 495 15.89 21.56 18.87
N TYR A 496 16.73 20.61 18.47
CA TYR A 496 16.33 19.22 18.35
C TYR A 496 15.90 18.64 19.70
N GLY A 497 16.66 18.90 20.78
CA GLY A 497 16.26 18.53 22.13
C GLY A 497 14.90 19.11 22.54
N TRP A 498 14.63 20.37 22.21
CA TRP A 498 13.33 21.00 22.45
C TRP A 498 12.20 20.39 21.62
N MET A 499 12.45 20.09 20.34
CA MET A 499 11.47 19.43 19.47
C MET A 499 11.10 18.05 20.00
N ARG A 500 12.09 17.26 20.44
CA ARG A 500 11.85 15.96 21.07
C ARG A 500 11.07 16.08 22.38
N ALA A 501 11.47 17.01 23.26
CA ALA A 501 10.74 17.25 24.51
C ALA A 501 9.29 17.68 24.25
N GLY A 502 9.07 18.51 23.22
CA GLY A 502 7.74 18.91 22.76
C GLY A 502 6.93 17.75 22.22
N ALA A 503 7.53 16.90 21.37
CA ALA A 503 6.90 15.71 20.82
C ALA A 503 6.50 14.71 21.92
N TRP A 504 7.40 14.44 22.86
CA TRP A 504 7.12 13.61 24.03
C TRP A 504 5.97 14.16 24.88
N THR A 505 5.99 15.46 25.17
CA THR A 505 4.93 16.13 25.92
C THR A 505 3.59 16.03 25.19
N MET A 506 3.60 16.21 23.87
CA MET A 506 2.40 16.10 23.04
C MET A 506 1.87 14.66 23.02
N GLY A 507 2.73 13.65 22.86
CA GLY A 507 2.35 12.23 22.95
C GLY A 507 1.72 11.88 24.29
N ALA A 508 2.28 12.37 25.40
CA ALA A 508 1.74 12.15 26.75
C ALA A 508 0.37 12.82 27.00
N LEU A 509 0.03 13.87 26.25
CA LEU A 509 -1.22 14.62 26.39
C LEU A 509 -2.29 14.24 25.36
N LEU A 510 -1.89 13.69 24.21
CA LEU A 510 -2.82 13.32 23.15
C LEU A 510 -3.65 12.08 23.55
N PRO A 511 -4.93 12.02 23.12
CA PRO A 511 -5.71 10.80 23.25
C PRO A 511 -5.03 9.61 22.56
N LYS A 512 -5.05 8.42 23.18
CA LYS A 512 -4.40 7.20 22.63
C LYS A 512 -4.82 6.84 21.21
N ASN A 513 -6.04 7.18 20.80
CA ASN A 513 -6.51 6.95 19.43
C ASN A 513 -5.86 7.87 18.39
N MET A 514 -5.13 8.91 18.81
CA MET A 514 -4.36 9.81 17.94
C MET A 514 -2.87 9.49 17.88
N GLU A 515 -2.36 8.59 18.74
CA GLU A 515 -0.97 8.10 18.68
C GLU A 515 -0.71 7.36 17.36
N ARG A 516 -1.73 6.62 16.89
CA ARG A 516 -1.68 5.87 15.64
C ARG A 516 -2.23 6.66 14.47
N GLN A 517 -1.57 6.55 13.32
CA GLN A 517 -1.97 7.23 12.09
C GLN A 517 -3.36 6.78 11.57
N ALA A 518 -4.02 7.63 10.79
CA ALA A 518 -5.39 7.39 10.32
C ALA A 518 -5.55 6.09 9.51
N VAL A 519 -4.55 5.71 8.73
CA VAL A 519 -4.55 4.49 7.90
C VAL A 519 -4.51 3.21 8.74
N TYR A 520 -3.86 3.25 9.92
CA TYR A 520 -3.94 2.14 10.88
C TYR A 520 -5.39 1.89 11.31
N HIS A 521 -6.14 2.96 11.59
CA HIS A 521 -7.54 2.84 12.00
C HIS A 521 -8.45 2.39 10.85
N GLU A 522 -8.13 2.79 9.61
CA GLU A 522 -8.82 2.28 8.42
C GLU A 522 -8.63 0.76 8.28
N ALA A 523 -7.39 0.28 8.43
CA ALA A 523 -7.10 -1.15 8.35
C ALA A 523 -7.79 -1.94 9.48
N MET A 524 -7.81 -1.41 10.72
CA MET A 524 -8.59 -2.01 11.80
C MET A 524 -10.09 -2.07 11.48
N ALA A 525 -10.66 -1.00 10.92
CA ALA A 525 -12.06 -0.98 10.51
C ALA A 525 -12.34 -2.03 9.42
N ARG A 526 -11.41 -2.20 8.45
CA ARG A 526 -11.46 -3.27 7.46
C ARG A 526 -11.49 -4.65 8.11
N LEU A 527 -10.60 -4.92 9.07
CA LEU A 527 -10.56 -6.21 9.78
C LEU A 527 -11.86 -6.50 10.56
N GLU A 528 -12.54 -5.46 11.02
CA GLU A 528 -13.84 -5.56 11.71
C GLU A 528 -15.05 -5.57 10.75
N GLY A 529 -14.85 -5.42 9.44
CA GLY A 529 -15.93 -5.33 8.44
C GLY A 529 -16.78 -4.06 8.57
N LYS A 530 -16.16 -2.96 8.99
CA LYS A 530 -16.80 -1.65 9.19
C LYS A 530 -16.18 -0.61 8.27
N ARG A 531 -16.94 0.46 8.01
CA ARG A 531 -16.39 1.66 7.36
C ARG A 531 -15.72 2.56 8.40
N LEU A 532 -14.56 3.11 8.06
CA LEU A 532 -13.95 4.18 8.83
C LEU A 532 -14.81 5.45 8.72
N GLY A 533 -14.95 6.20 9.80
CA GLY A 533 -15.70 7.46 9.80
C GLY A 533 -15.06 8.54 10.67
N GLY A 534 -15.59 9.75 10.57
CA GLY A 534 -15.22 10.87 11.44
C GLY A 534 -13.85 11.46 11.11
N VAL A 535 -13.05 11.71 12.15
CA VAL A 535 -11.79 12.49 12.04
C VAL A 535 -10.72 11.73 11.24
N ASN A 536 -10.62 10.41 11.40
CA ASN A 536 -9.61 9.62 10.68
C ASN A 536 -9.89 9.58 9.17
N GLN A 537 -11.15 9.45 8.76
CA GLN A 537 -11.54 9.55 7.35
C GLN A 537 -11.17 10.92 6.77
N PHE A 538 -11.44 12.00 7.51
CA PHE A 538 -11.07 13.35 7.08
C PHE A 538 -9.55 13.50 6.83
N PHE A 539 -8.70 12.88 7.67
CA PHE A 539 -7.26 12.92 7.47
C PHE A 539 -6.81 12.17 6.20
N ILE A 540 -7.42 11.01 5.92
CA ILE A 540 -7.14 10.24 4.71
C ILE A 540 -7.55 11.04 3.47
N GLU A 541 -8.77 11.58 3.46
CA GLU A 541 -9.29 12.42 2.37
C GLU A 541 -8.43 13.65 2.12
N ALA A 542 -8.08 14.38 3.19
CA ALA A 542 -7.30 15.60 3.08
C ALA A 542 -5.89 15.33 2.52
N PHE A 543 -5.28 14.18 2.86
CA PHE A 543 -3.95 13.86 2.39
C PHE A 543 -3.92 13.17 1.04
N PHE A 544 -4.71 12.11 0.82
CA PHE A 544 -4.63 11.29 -0.38
C PHE A 544 -5.59 11.72 -1.49
N ASP A 545 -6.51 12.66 -1.22
CA ASP A 545 -7.61 12.99 -2.13
C ASP A 545 -8.45 11.75 -2.52
N LYS A 546 -8.48 10.77 -1.60
CA LYS A 546 -9.25 9.52 -1.69
C LYS A 546 -10.06 9.35 -0.42
N GLU A 547 -11.30 8.90 -0.54
CA GLU A 547 -12.17 8.60 0.60
C GLU A 547 -11.57 7.47 1.47
N ARG A 548 -10.88 6.53 0.83
CA ARG A 548 -10.31 5.33 1.42
C ARG A 548 -8.96 5.00 0.81
N LEU A 549 -8.05 4.47 1.61
CA LEU A 549 -6.71 4.08 1.16
C LEU A 549 -6.53 2.57 1.15
N VAL A 550 -6.85 1.93 2.28
CA VAL A 550 -6.59 0.52 2.55
C VAL A 550 -7.85 -0.27 2.89
N ASN A 551 -9.01 0.13 2.36
CA ASN A 551 -10.30 -0.53 2.59
C ASN A 551 -11.15 -0.62 1.32
#